data_AF-A0A6V8HBP7-F1
#
_entry.id   AF-A0A6V8HBP7-F1
#
_cell.length_a   1.000
_cell.length_b   1.000
_cell.length_c   1.000
_cell.angle_alpha   90.00
_cell.angle_beta   90.00
_cell.angle_gamma   90.00
#
_symmetry.space_group_name_H-M   'P 1'
#
loop_
_entity.id
_entity.type
_entity.pdbx_description
1 polymer ?
#
loop_
_entity_poly.entity_id
_entity_poly.type
_entity_poly.pdbx_seq_one_letter_code
_entity_poly.pdbx_strand_id
1 'polypeptide(L)'
;MLGLISKYTLVSIVYLGAFSRFTHGRYTPAFYRYQIDRAPDDASTRIIPVFDTIFATLVLFPKTRAWTAMVCGLIQGGAIVPRVREGKSVLGDVGLFVTTVVVAWTSWYGIP
;
A
#
# COMPACT_ATOMS: atom_id res chain seq x y z
N MET A 1 11.44 -5.93 -16.23
CA MET A 1 9.98 -5.79 -16.43
C MET A 1 9.22 -6.01 -15.13
N LEU A 2 9.50 -7.10 -14.40
CA LEU A 2 8.86 -7.38 -13.12
C LEU A 2 9.05 -6.25 -12.08
N GLY A 3 10.25 -5.67 -11.98
CA GLY A 3 10.52 -4.56 -11.06
C GLY A 3 9.71 -3.31 -11.42
N LEU A 4 9.65 -2.97 -12.70
CA LEU A 4 8.92 -1.82 -13.21
C LEU A 4 7.41 -1.95 -12.96
N ILE A 5 6.86 -3.11 -13.31
CA ILE A 5 5.43 -3.40 -13.15
C ILE A 5 5.06 -3.38 -11.68
N SER A 6 5.77 -4.12 -10.83
CA SER A 6 5.49 -4.15 -9.39
C SER A 6 5.62 -2.78 -8.73
N LYS A 7 6.63 -1.99 -9.12
CA LYS A 7 6.81 -0.60 -8.65
C LYS A 7 5.60 0.26 -8.98
N TYR A 8 5.20 0.31 -10.26
CA TYR A 8 4.08 1.16 -10.65
C TYR A 8 2.74 0.64 -10.14
N THR A 9 2.56 -0.67 -10.01
CA THR A 9 1.40 -1.27 -9.32
C THR A 9 1.34 -0.81 -7.87
N LEU A 10 2.44 -0.92 -7.12
CA LEU A 10 2.51 -0.48 -5.73
C LEU A 10 2.17 1.01 -5.60
N VAL A 11 2.85 1.85 -6.39
CA VAL A 11 2.65 3.31 -6.36
C VAL A 11 1.20 3.68 -6.69
N SER A 12 0.63 3.07 -7.74
CA SER A 12 -0.75 3.35 -8.15
C SER A 12 -1.75 2.95 -7.07
N ILE A 13 -1.55 1.78 -6.46
CA ILE A 13 -2.43 1.31 -5.39
C ILE A 13 -2.36 2.20 -4.16
N VAL A 14 -1.15 2.60 -3.74
CA VAL A 14 -0.98 3.44 -2.54
C VAL A 14 -1.53 4.85 -2.79
N TYR A 15 -1.29 5.45 -3.95
CA TYR A 15 -1.92 6.74 -4.30
C TYR A 15 -3.44 6.64 -4.41
N LEU A 16 -3.97 5.55 -4.98
CA LEU A 16 -5.40 5.31 -5.02
C LEU A 16 -5.98 5.22 -3.59
N GLY A 17 -5.26 4.58 -2.66
CA GLY A 17 -5.67 4.53 -1.26
C GLY A 17 -5.62 5.88 -0.55
N ALA A 18 -4.58 6.67 -0.80
CA ALA A 18 -4.51 8.04 -0.31
C ALA A 18 -5.69 8.88 -0.82
N PHE A 19 -5.94 8.85 -2.12
CA PHE A 19 -7.04 9.58 -2.75
C PHE A 19 -8.41 9.12 -2.25
N SER A 20 -8.58 7.80 -2.09
CA SER A 20 -9.78 7.19 -1.53
C SER A 20 -10.07 7.71 -0.11
N ARG A 21 -9.04 7.84 0.73
CA ARG A 21 -9.16 8.37 2.09
C ARG A 21 -9.40 9.88 2.11
N PHE A 22 -8.67 10.66 1.31
CA PHE A 22 -8.91 12.12 1.18
C PHE A 22 -10.34 12.44 0.73
N THR A 23 -10.92 11.58 -0.11
CA THR A 23 -12.27 11.77 -0.64
C THR A 23 -13.35 11.02 0.14
N HIS A 24 -13.03 10.51 1.33
CA HIS A 24 -13.94 9.78 2.22
C HIS A 24 -14.69 8.66 1.50
N GLY A 25 -14.02 7.98 0.58
CA GLY A 25 -14.59 6.87 -0.17
C GLY A 25 -15.41 7.23 -1.41
N ARG A 26 -15.63 8.52 -1.71
CA ARG A 26 -16.49 8.97 -2.81
C ARG A 26 -16.08 8.42 -4.18
N TYR A 27 -14.78 8.28 -4.41
CA TYR A 27 -14.23 7.82 -5.70
C TYR A 27 -13.51 6.47 -5.59
N THR A 28 -13.77 5.70 -4.53
CA THR A 28 -13.07 4.45 -4.30
C THR A 28 -13.68 3.33 -5.14
N PRO A 29 -12.89 2.67 -6.01
CA PRO A 29 -13.40 1.57 -6.79
C PRO A 29 -13.75 0.35 -5.91
N ALA A 30 -14.74 -0.42 -6.36
CA ALA A 30 -15.33 -1.52 -5.59
C ALA A 30 -14.30 -2.54 -5.07
N PHE A 31 -13.30 -2.89 -5.89
CA PHE A 31 -12.24 -3.84 -5.52
C PHE A 31 -11.32 -3.33 -4.40
N TYR A 32 -11.32 -2.01 -4.12
CA TYR A 32 -10.43 -1.37 -3.15
C TYR A 32 -11.15 -0.94 -1.85
N ARG A 33 -12.48 -1.11 -1.76
CA ARG A 33 -13.26 -0.67 -0.58
C ARG A 33 -12.79 -1.30 0.74
N TYR A 34 -12.23 -2.51 0.67
CA TYR A 34 -11.68 -3.24 1.82
C TYR A 34 -10.61 -2.47 2.62
N GLN A 35 -9.97 -1.45 2.03
CA GLN A 35 -8.99 -0.57 2.67
C GLN A 35 -9.60 0.57 3.49
N ILE A 36 -10.83 0.99 3.15
CA ILE A 36 -11.56 2.04 3.86
C ILE A 36 -12.16 1.47 5.14
N ASP A 37 -12.62 0.22 5.10
CA ASP A 37 -13.21 -0.47 6.26
C ASP A 37 -12.27 -0.55 7.48
N ARG A 38 -10.95 -0.35 7.30
CA ARG A 38 -9.94 -0.38 8.38
C ARG A 38 -9.86 0.90 9.20
N ALA A 39 -10.24 2.02 8.60
CA ALA A 39 -9.99 3.35 9.14
C ALA A 39 -11.26 4.20 9.05
N PRO A 40 -12.38 3.75 9.68
CA PRO A 40 -13.63 4.50 9.66
C PRO A 40 -13.57 5.79 10.48
N ASP A 41 -12.57 5.95 11.35
CA ASP A 41 -12.38 7.14 12.19
C ASP A 41 -11.76 8.30 11.40
N ASP A 42 -12.45 9.45 11.39
CA ASP A 42 -12.06 10.68 10.68
C ASP A 42 -10.69 11.26 11.09
N ALA A 43 -10.17 10.87 12.26
CA ALA A 43 -8.82 11.27 12.67
C ALA A 43 -7.75 10.57 11.82
N SER A 44 -7.98 9.30 11.47
CA SER A 44 -7.03 8.50 10.70
C SER A 44 -7.07 8.84 9.20
N THR A 45 -8.20 9.34 8.69
CA THR A 45 -8.37 9.83 7.32
C THR A 45 -7.63 11.14 7.05
N ARG A 46 -7.10 11.83 8.08
CA ARG A 46 -6.26 13.02 7.90
C ARG A 46 -4.77 12.69 7.79
N ILE A 47 -4.32 11.67 8.52
CA ILE A 47 -2.90 11.36 8.68
C ILE A 47 -2.45 10.25 7.72
N ILE A 48 -3.21 9.15 7.66
CA ILE A 48 -2.86 7.99 6.82
C ILE A 48 -2.69 8.38 5.35
N PRO A 49 -3.59 9.13 4.69
CA PRO A 49 -3.40 9.45 3.28
C PRO A 49 -2.19 10.34 3.00
N VAL A 50 -1.76 11.16 3.97
CA VAL A 50 -0.52 11.95 3.84
C VAL A 50 0.69 11.02 3.82
N PHE A 51 0.77 10.07 4.76
CA PHE A 51 1.85 9.08 4.78
C PHE A 51 1.82 8.16 3.56
N ASP A 52 0.64 7.72 3.12
CA ASP A 52 0.49 6.94 1.88
C ASP A 52 1.05 7.71 0.68
N THR A 53 0.71 9.00 0.55
CA THR A 53 1.22 9.87 -0.52
C THR A 53 2.75 10.01 -0.45
N ILE A 54 3.30 10.22 0.74
CA ILE A 54 4.75 10.31 0.96
C ILE A 54 5.43 9.00 0.58
N PHE A 55 4.94 7.86 1.06
CA PHE A 55 5.55 6.56 0.76
C PHE A 55 5.43 6.19 -0.71
N ALA A 56 4.28 6.42 -1.36
CA ALA A 56 4.13 6.23 -2.80
C ALA A 56 5.14 7.08 -3.59
N THR A 57 5.34 8.33 -3.16
CA THR A 57 6.34 9.23 -3.76
C THR A 57 7.77 8.71 -3.56
N LEU A 58 8.13 8.30 -2.33
CA LEU A 58 9.45 7.79 -2.01
C LEU A 58 9.79 6.47 -2.72
N VAL A 59 8.80 5.64 -3.08
CA VAL A 59 9.01 4.44 -3.91
C VAL A 59 9.49 4.78 -5.33
N LEU A 60 9.15 5.96 -5.86
CA LEU A 60 9.59 6.37 -7.19
C LEU A 60 11.11 6.64 -7.24
N PHE A 61 11.69 7.14 -6.14
CA PHE A 61 13.10 7.51 -6.06
C PHE A 61 14.00 6.30 -5.79
N PRO A 62 15.00 6.00 -6.64
CA PRO A 62 15.86 4.83 -6.50
C PRO A 62 16.53 4.69 -5.13
N LYS A 63 16.96 5.81 -4.53
CA LYS A 63 17.69 5.82 -3.25
C LYS A 63 16.84 5.41 -2.04
N THR A 64 15.53 5.65 -2.10
CA THR A 64 14.60 5.42 -0.98
C THR A 64 13.70 4.21 -1.22
N ARG A 65 13.51 3.81 -2.48
CA ARG A 65 12.55 2.79 -2.91
C ARG A 65 12.58 1.51 -2.09
N ALA A 66 13.76 0.93 -1.95
CA ALA A 66 13.96 -0.34 -1.29
C ALA A 66 13.46 -0.27 0.17
N TRP A 67 13.99 0.70 0.93
CA TRP A 67 13.62 0.94 2.32
C TRP A 67 12.14 1.28 2.50
N THR A 68 11.60 2.16 1.65
CA THR A 68 10.19 2.51 1.71
C THR A 68 9.31 1.29 1.43
N ALA A 69 9.64 0.46 0.44
CA ALA A 69 8.89 -0.76 0.14
C ALA A 69 8.93 -1.75 1.31
N MET A 70 10.06 -1.88 2.01
CA MET A 70 10.12 -2.69 3.24
C MET A 70 9.21 -2.16 4.33
N VAL A 71 9.24 -0.86 4.62
CA VAL A 71 8.36 -0.24 5.64
C VAL A 71 6.89 -0.47 5.28
N CYS A 72 6.51 -0.24 4.02
CA CYS A 72 5.16 -0.53 3.53
C CYS A 72 4.80 -2.00 3.73
N GLY A 73 5.73 -2.93 3.43
CA GLY A 73 5.51 -4.36 3.64
C GLY A 73 5.32 -4.75 5.10
N LEU A 74 6.09 -4.16 6.02
CA LEU A 74 5.92 -4.40 7.46
C LEU A 74 4.55 -3.91 7.96
N ILE A 75 4.13 -2.71 7.55
CA ILE A 75 2.82 -2.15 7.91
C ILE A 75 1.70 -3.04 7.34
N GLN A 76 1.81 -3.40 6.06
CA GLN A 76 0.81 -4.23 5.38
C GLN A 76 0.72 -5.64 5.97
N GLY A 77 1.86 -6.25 6.28
CA GLY A 77 1.95 -7.56 6.92
C GLY A 77 1.35 -7.55 8.32
N GLY A 78 1.66 -6.52 9.13
CA GLY A 78 1.04 -6.31 10.43
C GLY A 78 -0.47 -6.17 10.36
N ALA A 79 -0.99 -5.53 9.30
CA ALA A 79 -2.42 -5.34 9.08
C ALA A 79 -3.18 -6.60 8.63
N ILE A 80 -2.49 -7.66 8.20
CA ILE A 80 -3.12 -8.96 7.87
C ILE A 80 -3.60 -9.67 9.14
N VAL A 81 -2.78 -9.67 10.20
CA VAL A 81 -3.07 -10.35 11.47
C VAL A 81 -4.44 -10.01 12.06
N PRO A 82 -4.82 -8.73 12.29
CA PRO A 82 -6.14 -8.40 12.83
C PRO A 82 -7.27 -8.82 11.89
N ARG A 83 -7.05 -8.77 10.58
CA ARG A 83 -8.07 -9.11 9.58
C ARG A 83 -8.39 -10.61 9.54
N VAL A 84 -7.36 -11.45 9.73
CA VAL A 84 -7.53 -12.90 9.95
C VAL A 84 -8.35 -13.14 11.23
N ARG A 85 -8.03 -12.45 12.31
CA ARG A 85 -8.75 -12.59 13.59
C ARG A 85 -10.22 -12.16 13.50
N GLU A 86 -10.52 -11.18 12.66
CA GLU A 86 -11.89 -10.72 12.38
C GLU A 86 -12.65 -11.60 11.38
N GLY A 87 -12.04 -12.67 10.84
CA GLY A 87 -12.66 -13.54 9.83
C GLY A 87 -12.91 -12.85 8.48
N LYS A 88 -12.26 -11.71 8.23
CA LYS A 88 -12.42 -10.93 7.00
C LYS A 88 -11.48 -11.44 5.90
N SER A 89 -11.87 -11.23 4.64
CA SER A 89 -11.01 -11.56 3.50
C SER A 89 -9.67 -10.81 3.56
N VAL A 90 -8.56 -11.52 3.42
CA VAL A 90 -7.19 -10.98 3.44
C VAL A 90 -6.53 -10.92 2.05
N LEU A 91 -7.24 -11.33 1.00
CA LEU A 91 -6.65 -11.50 -0.33
C LEU A 91 -5.99 -10.22 -0.85
N GLY A 92 -6.69 -9.08 -0.73
CA GLY A 92 -6.15 -7.78 -1.14
C GLY A 92 -4.96 -7.33 -0.29
N ASP A 93 -4.89 -7.75 0.97
CA ASP A 93 -3.79 -7.42 1.87
C ASP A 93 -2.54 -8.24 1.59
N VAL A 94 -2.74 -9.54 1.34
CA VAL A 94 -1.67 -10.44 0.90
C VAL A 94 -1.15 -10.00 -0.46
N GLY A 95 -2.02 -9.63 -1.41
CA GLY A 95 -1.59 -9.12 -2.72
C GLY A 95 -0.74 -7.85 -2.62
N LEU A 96 -1.16 -6.90 -1.78
CA LEU A 96 -0.39 -5.67 -1.57
C LEU A 96 0.93 -5.95 -0.83
N PHE A 97 0.92 -6.84 0.17
CA PHE A 97 2.12 -7.29 0.87
C PHE A 97 3.14 -7.93 -0.09
N VAL A 98 2.69 -8.90 -0.91
CA VAL A 98 3.55 -9.53 -1.93
C VAL A 98 4.11 -8.47 -2.89
N THR A 99 3.30 -7.51 -3.32
CA THR A 99 3.75 -6.43 -4.20
C THR A 99 4.87 -5.62 -3.53
N THR A 100 4.72 -5.24 -2.25
CA THR A 100 5.77 -4.51 -1.51
C THR A 100 7.06 -5.32 -1.39
N VAL A 101 6.97 -6.62 -1.14
CA VAL A 101 8.13 -7.53 -1.05
C VAL A 101 8.84 -7.65 -2.40
N VAL A 102 8.10 -7.77 -3.50
CA VAL A 102 8.68 -7.83 -4.85
C VAL A 102 9.37 -6.51 -5.20
N VAL A 103 8.77 -5.37 -4.88
CA VAL A 103 9.39 -4.05 -5.12
C VAL A 103 10.67 -3.90 -4.29
N ALA A 104 10.62 -4.26 -3.01
CA ALA A 104 11.80 -4.31 -2.14
C ALA A 104 12.90 -5.15 -2.81
N TRP A 105 12.63 -6.44 -3.02
CA TRP A 105 13.58 -7.39 -3.60
C TRP A 105 14.21 -6.89 -4.90
N THR A 106 13.39 -6.52 -5.88
CA THR A 106 13.89 -6.04 -7.18
C THR A 106 14.72 -4.76 -7.05
N SER A 107 14.44 -3.91 -6.06
CA SER A 107 15.22 -2.70 -5.79
C SER A 107 16.59 -2.99 -5.18
N TRP A 108 16.71 -3.96 -4.28
CA TRP A 108 18.00 -4.36 -3.69
C TRP A 108 18.95 -4.98 -4.71
N TYR A 109 18.40 -5.78 -5.62
CA TYR A 109 19.18 -6.50 -6.64
C TYR A 109 19.32 -5.72 -7.95
N GLY A 110 18.84 -4.47 -8.02
CA GLY A 110 18.94 -3.64 -9.22
C GLY A 110 18.17 -4.19 -10.43
N ILE A 111 17.13 -4.99 -10.19
CA ILE A 111 16.33 -5.61 -11.23
C ILE A 111 15.29 -4.58 -11.74
N PRO A 112 15.28 -4.27 -13.05
CA PRO A 112 14.39 -3.27 -13.61
C PRO A 112 12.93 -3.70 -13.73
#